data_AF-A0A397BGJ4-F1
#
_entry.id   AF-A0A397BGJ4-F1
#
_cell.length_a   1.000
_cell.length_b   1.000
_cell.length_c   1.000
_cell.angle_alpha   90.00
_cell.angle_beta   90.00
_cell.angle_gamma   90.00
#
_symmetry.space_group_name_H-M   'P 1'
#
loop_
_entity.id
_entity.type
_entity.pdbx_description
1 polymer ?
#
loop_
_entity_poly.entity_id
_entity_poly.type
_entity_poly.pdbx_seq_one_letter_code
_entity_poly.pdbx_strand_id
1 'polypeptide(L)'
;TIERAHSPKNLWEKIKLSKNYTKSLAQLDEHLQYWPKKLLHRNKQRLTKIHQYLMRMRKLRMKTKPNLVVISKKIERRESRREEKAKVAAKLETSIEKELLERLQKGTYGDIYNFPEREFTKLLDEHEEIESEQSEDEEVEEEVEYVEDFEDESDMEDYEQQGSDSDNDDDDESSSDEDQPKRKKPKRQPTQKGPYVEIEYEHEQESATS
;
A
#
# COMPACT_ATOMS: atom_id res chain seq x y z
N THR A 1 36.64 -6.31 -26.81
CA THR A 1 37.11 -7.11 -27.98
C THR A 1 38.07 -8.17 -27.50
N ILE A 2 38.36 -9.19 -28.32
CA ILE A 2 39.28 -10.29 -27.97
C ILE A 2 40.65 -9.75 -27.54
N GLU A 3 41.09 -8.65 -28.15
CA GLU A 3 42.32 -7.94 -27.80
C GLU A 3 42.37 -7.43 -26.35
N ARG A 4 41.21 -7.10 -25.75
CA ARG A 4 41.10 -6.58 -24.37
C ARG A 4 40.78 -7.66 -23.34
N ALA A 5 40.67 -8.92 -23.74
CA ALA A 5 40.31 -10.02 -22.84
C ALA A 5 41.31 -10.21 -21.69
N HIS A 6 42.58 -9.86 -21.92
CA HIS A 6 43.65 -9.98 -20.92
C HIS A 6 43.58 -8.96 -19.77
N SER A 7 42.79 -7.89 -19.92
CA SER A 7 42.68 -6.81 -18.93
C SER A 7 41.20 -6.58 -18.57
N PRO A 8 40.68 -7.24 -17.51
CA PRO A 8 39.27 -7.15 -17.13
C PRO A 8 38.74 -5.72 -16.97
N LYS A 9 39.60 -4.80 -16.48
CA LYS A 9 39.27 -3.38 -16.33
C LYS A 9 38.85 -2.71 -17.66
N ASN A 10 39.39 -3.17 -18.78
CA ASN A 10 39.19 -2.59 -20.12
C ASN A 10 38.35 -3.50 -21.04
N LEU A 11 37.69 -4.53 -20.48
CA LEU A 11 36.96 -5.53 -21.25
C LEU A 11 35.82 -4.90 -22.09
N TRP A 12 35.15 -3.89 -21.51
CA TRP A 12 33.99 -3.23 -22.09
C TRP A 12 34.33 -1.87 -22.69
N GLU A 13 33.86 -1.65 -23.92
CA GLU A 13 33.84 -0.33 -24.54
C GLU A 13 32.45 0.29 -24.38
N LYS A 14 32.40 1.56 -23.97
CA LYS A 14 31.14 2.31 -23.83
C LYS A 14 31.08 3.39 -24.89
N ILE A 15 30.11 3.29 -25.78
CA ILE A 15 29.86 4.27 -26.85
C ILE A 15 28.62 5.07 -26.48
N LYS A 16 28.73 6.40 -26.49
CA LYS A 16 27.61 7.29 -26.20
C LYS A 16 26.75 7.48 -27.45
N LEU A 17 25.54 6.94 -27.42
CA LEU A 17 24.57 7.13 -28.50
C LEU A 17 23.93 8.53 -28.44
N SER A 18 23.52 9.02 -29.61
CA SER A 18 22.73 10.24 -29.75
C SER A 18 21.39 10.15 -29.01
N LYS A 19 20.91 11.29 -28.49
CA LYS A 19 19.56 11.41 -27.90
C LYS A 19 18.45 11.24 -28.95
N ASN A 20 18.72 11.62 -30.20
CA ASN A 20 17.80 11.44 -31.31
C ASN A 20 17.79 9.96 -31.72
N TYR A 21 16.61 9.35 -31.71
CA TYR A 21 16.38 7.93 -31.98
C TYR A 21 16.84 7.49 -33.38
N THR A 22 16.60 8.28 -34.42
CA THR A 22 16.99 7.91 -35.79
C THR A 22 18.51 7.94 -35.95
N LYS A 23 19.17 8.95 -35.37
CA LYS A 23 20.63 9.06 -35.36
C LYS A 23 21.28 7.93 -34.57
N SER A 24 20.71 7.53 -33.43
CA SER A 24 21.25 6.43 -32.63
C SER A 24 21.07 5.06 -33.27
N LEU A 25 20.01 4.85 -34.07
CA LEU A 25 19.88 3.66 -34.90
C LEU A 25 20.98 3.58 -35.97
N ALA A 26 21.26 4.70 -36.65
CA ALA A 26 22.33 4.76 -37.65
C ALA A 26 23.71 4.50 -37.02
N GLN A 27 24.00 5.08 -35.86
CA GLN A 27 25.23 4.80 -35.10
C GLN A 27 25.36 3.33 -34.71
N LEU A 28 24.24 2.68 -34.35
CA LEU A 28 24.24 1.26 -34.01
C LEU A 28 24.55 0.40 -35.25
N ASP A 29 23.99 0.77 -36.41
CA ASP A 29 24.28 0.09 -37.68
C ASP A 29 25.75 0.24 -38.09
N GLU A 30 26.34 1.42 -37.89
CA GLU A 30 27.76 1.68 -38.16
C GLU A 30 28.68 0.87 -37.23
N HIS A 31 28.47 0.97 -35.91
CA HIS A 31 29.34 0.29 -34.93
C HIS A 31 29.18 -1.24 -34.92
N LEU A 32 28.01 -1.76 -35.30
CA LEU A 32 27.75 -3.21 -35.38
C LEU A 32 27.72 -3.75 -36.82
N GLN A 33 28.27 -3.02 -37.80
CA GLN A 33 28.23 -3.40 -39.21
C GLN A 33 28.74 -4.83 -39.49
N TYR A 34 29.82 -5.23 -38.83
CA TYR A 34 30.47 -6.53 -39.04
C TYR A 34 29.95 -7.63 -38.10
N TRP A 35 28.95 -7.34 -37.27
CA TRP A 35 28.38 -8.30 -36.33
C TRP A 35 27.19 -9.06 -36.94
N PRO A 36 26.84 -10.24 -36.42
CA PRO A 36 25.65 -10.98 -36.85
C PRO A 36 24.37 -10.14 -36.77
N LYS A 37 23.54 -10.19 -37.82
CA LYS A 37 22.27 -9.44 -37.93
C LYS A 37 21.33 -9.66 -36.73
N LYS A 38 21.33 -10.87 -36.15
CA LYS A 38 20.53 -11.20 -34.95
C LYS A 38 20.92 -10.34 -33.74
N LEU A 39 22.21 -10.09 -33.53
CA LEU A 39 22.69 -9.24 -32.44
C LEU A 39 22.35 -7.78 -32.69
N LEU A 40 22.55 -7.29 -33.92
CA LEU A 40 22.16 -5.95 -34.32
C LEU A 40 20.66 -5.72 -34.08
N HIS A 41 19.79 -6.63 -34.53
CA HIS A 41 18.35 -6.54 -34.32
C HIS A 41 17.96 -6.48 -32.84
N ARG A 42 18.53 -7.35 -32.00
CA ARG A 42 18.29 -7.33 -30.54
C ARG A 42 18.76 -6.01 -29.90
N ASN A 43 19.89 -5.47 -30.32
CA ASN A 43 20.39 -4.20 -29.82
C ASN A 43 19.50 -3.02 -30.28
N LYS A 44 18.99 -3.04 -31.52
CA LYS A 44 17.96 -2.08 -31.98
C LYS A 44 16.69 -2.16 -31.13
N GLN A 45 16.16 -3.36 -30.91
CA GLN A 45 14.99 -3.56 -30.03
C GLN A 45 15.22 -3.03 -28.62
N ARG A 46 16.40 -3.29 -28.03
CA ARG A 46 16.79 -2.76 -26.72
C ARG A 46 16.83 -1.23 -26.72
N LEU A 47 17.42 -0.62 -27.75
CA LEU A 47 17.47 0.83 -27.90
C LEU A 47 16.04 1.41 -27.96
N THR A 48 15.15 0.83 -28.76
CA THR A 48 13.73 1.22 -28.82
C THR A 48 13.07 1.13 -27.45
N LYS A 49 13.26 0.02 -26.73
CA LYS A 49 12.67 -0.19 -25.40
C LYS A 49 13.16 0.83 -24.37
N ILE A 50 14.47 1.12 -24.36
CA ILE A 50 15.06 2.15 -23.50
C ILE A 50 14.49 3.52 -23.85
N HIS A 51 14.39 3.86 -25.14
CA HIS A 51 13.80 5.13 -25.57
C HIS A 51 12.33 5.26 -25.11
N GLN A 52 11.53 4.20 -25.28
CA GLN A 52 10.16 4.13 -24.78
C GLN A 52 10.09 4.29 -23.25
N TYR A 53 10.99 3.66 -22.49
CA TYR A 53 11.06 3.82 -21.04
C TYR A 53 11.39 5.25 -20.64
N LEU A 54 12.31 5.91 -21.32
CA LEU A 54 12.62 7.31 -21.07
C LEU A 54 11.43 8.22 -21.36
N MET A 55 10.71 7.98 -22.47
CA MET A 55 9.46 8.70 -22.77
C MET A 55 8.40 8.46 -21.69
N ARG A 56 8.21 7.20 -21.27
CA ARG A 56 7.24 6.82 -20.22
C ARG A 56 7.61 7.45 -18.88
N MET A 57 8.89 7.45 -18.51
CA MET A 57 9.39 8.06 -17.28
C MET A 57 9.15 9.57 -17.28
N ARG A 58 9.37 10.27 -18.41
CA ARG A 58 9.04 11.70 -18.54
C ARG A 58 7.54 11.93 -18.37
N LYS A 59 6.70 11.15 -19.08
CA LYS A 59 5.23 11.22 -18.93
C LYS A 59 4.79 10.95 -17.50
N LEU A 60 5.39 9.97 -16.81
CA LEU A 60 5.08 9.64 -15.42
C LEU A 60 5.50 10.75 -14.46
N ARG A 61 6.64 11.40 -14.69
CA ARG A 61 7.12 12.53 -13.88
C ARG A 61 6.22 13.76 -14.00
N MET A 62 5.64 14.00 -15.18
CA MET A 62 4.70 15.10 -15.39
C MET A 62 3.33 14.85 -14.74
N LYS A 63 2.99 13.60 -14.40
CA LYS A 63 1.74 13.26 -13.73
C LYS A 63 1.90 13.45 -12.23
N THR A 64 1.03 14.23 -11.62
CA THR A 64 0.89 14.28 -10.16
C THR A 64 0.31 12.95 -9.68
N LYS A 65 1.03 12.23 -8.83
CA LYS A 65 0.55 11.02 -8.17
C LYS A 65 0.53 11.22 -6.67
N PRO A 66 -0.51 10.77 -5.96
CA PRO A 66 -0.47 10.74 -4.50
C PRO A 66 0.65 9.81 -4.04
N ASN A 67 1.28 10.15 -2.92
CA ASN A 67 2.27 9.29 -2.29
C ASN A 67 1.55 8.07 -1.70
N LEU A 68 1.95 6.87 -2.11
CA LEU A 68 1.48 5.66 -1.44
C LEU A 68 2.17 5.56 -0.08
N VAL A 69 1.40 5.81 0.97
CA VAL A 69 1.82 5.59 2.36
C VAL A 69 1.28 4.25 2.80
N VAL A 70 2.11 3.44 3.46
CA VAL A 70 1.68 2.17 4.04
C VAL A 70 0.95 2.46 5.34
N ILE A 71 -0.35 2.15 5.39
CA ILE A 71 -1.11 2.17 6.63
C ILE A 71 -0.91 0.82 7.32
N SER A 72 -0.30 0.84 8.50
CA SER A 72 -0.12 -0.37 9.29
C SER A 72 -1.41 -0.71 10.03
N LYS A 73 -1.95 -1.92 9.80
CA LYS A 73 -3.15 -2.42 10.48
C LYS A 73 -3.02 -2.38 12.02
N LYS A 74 -1.80 -2.55 12.54
CA LYS A 74 -1.55 -2.46 13.99
C LYS A 74 -1.75 -1.05 14.53
N ILE A 75 -1.37 -0.03 13.74
CA ILE A 75 -1.60 1.37 14.09
C ILE A 75 -3.10 1.67 13.99
N GLU A 76 -3.76 1.24 12.93
CA GLU A 76 -5.20 1.43 12.74
C GLU A 76 -6.02 0.85 13.91
N ARG A 77 -5.76 -0.42 14.30
CA ARG A 77 -6.41 -1.03 15.47
C ARG A 77 -6.14 -0.26 16.77
N ARG A 78 -4.92 0.25 16.95
CA ARG A 78 -4.54 1.02 18.13
C ARG A 78 -5.22 2.39 18.17
N GLU A 79 -5.24 3.11 17.05
CA GLU A 79 -5.89 4.40 16.94
C GLU A 79 -7.40 4.27 17.10
N SER A 80 -8.03 3.25 16.51
CA SER A 80 -9.47 2.98 16.68
C SER A 80 -9.85 2.73 18.14
N ARG A 81 -9.12 1.88 18.87
CA ARG A 81 -9.36 1.66 20.31
C ARG A 81 -9.12 2.94 21.12
N ARG A 82 -8.10 3.74 20.76
CA ARG A 82 -7.83 5.01 21.44
C ARG A 82 -8.92 6.04 21.17
N GLU A 83 -9.43 6.08 19.94
CA GLU A 83 -10.53 6.95 19.52
C GLU A 83 -11.82 6.61 20.27
N GLU A 84 -12.15 5.34 20.42
CA GLU A 84 -13.30 4.89 21.22
C GLU A 84 -13.17 5.32 22.69
N LYS A 85 -11.98 5.09 23.29
CA LYS A 85 -11.70 5.55 24.67
C LYS A 85 -11.79 7.06 24.80
N ALA A 86 -11.24 7.81 23.85
CA ALA A 86 -11.30 9.26 23.83
C ALA A 86 -12.74 9.77 23.66
N LYS A 87 -13.55 9.11 22.82
CA LYS A 87 -14.96 9.44 22.63
C LYS A 87 -15.77 9.27 23.91
N VAL A 88 -15.54 8.18 24.64
CA VAL A 88 -16.20 7.91 25.93
C VAL A 88 -15.75 8.93 26.98
N ALA A 89 -14.44 9.17 27.10
CA ALA A 89 -13.89 10.12 28.08
C ALA A 89 -14.32 11.57 27.82
N ALA A 90 -14.43 11.99 26.56
CA ALA A 90 -14.74 13.38 26.22
C ALA A 90 -16.20 13.79 26.56
N LYS A 91 -17.11 12.84 26.82
CA LYS A 91 -18.53 13.05 27.19
C LYS A 91 -19.16 14.28 26.48
N LEU A 92 -18.98 14.37 25.15
CA LEU A 92 -19.22 15.62 24.38
C LEU A 92 -20.63 16.19 24.55
N GLU A 93 -21.65 15.35 24.69
CA GLU A 93 -23.05 15.79 24.88
C GLU A 93 -23.20 16.62 26.16
N THR A 94 -22.64 16.16 27.28
CA THR A 94 -22.68 16.87 28.57
C THR A 94 -21.89 18.17 28.53
N SER A 95 -20.73 18.18 27.87
CA SER A 95 -19.93 19.40 27.71
C SER A 95 -20.64 20.45 26.84
N ILE A 96 -21.35 20.01 25.80
CA ILE A 96 -22.13 20.88 24.92
C ILE A 96 -23.36 21.42 25.66
N GLU A 97 -24.08 20.58 26.40
CA GLU A 97 -25.24 20.98 27.21
C GLU A 97 -24.86 22.06 28.23
N LYS A 98 -23.75 21.82 28.96
CA LYS A 98 -23.13 22.79 29.86
C LYS A 98 -22.88 24.13 29.19
N GLU A 99 -22.23 24.12 28.03
CA GLU A 99 -21.93 25.36 27.29
C GLU A 99 -23.21 26.09 26.84
N LEU A 100 -24.22 25.34 26.37
CA LEU A 100 -25.48 25.91 25.90
C LEU A 100 -26.28 26.54 27.03
N LEU A 101 -26.34 25.89 28.20
CA LEU A 101 -26.98 26.43 29.40
C LEU A 101 -26.25 27.69 29.89
N GLU A 102 -24.92 27.67 29.96
CA GLU A 102 -24.13 28.82 30.39
C GLU A 102 -24.30 30.01 29.42
N ARG A 103 -24.33 29.76 28.10
CA ARG A 103 -24.61 30.79 27.09
C ARG A 103 -26.03 31.36 27.22
N LEU A 104 -27.00 30.50 27.49
CA LEU A 104 -28.40 30.90 27.71
C LEU A 104 -28.51 31.76 28.98
N GLN A 105 -27.88 31.36 30.08
CA GLN A 105 -27.83 32.10 31.34
C GLN A 105 -27.13 33.47 31.18
N LYS A 106 -26.05 33.52 30.39
CA LYS A 106 -25.34 34.77 30.04
C LYS A 106 -26.17 35.70 29.15
N GLY A 107 -27.35 35.27 28.66
CA GLY A 107 -28.21 36.08 27.80
C GLY A 107 -27.63 36.34 26.41
N THR A 108 -26.73 35.47 25.92
CA THR A 108 -26.07 35.65 24.61
C THR A 108 -27.04 35.69 23.43
N TYR A 109 -28.25 35.18 23.62
CA TYR A 109 -29.27 35.09 22.59
C TYR A 109 -30.49 36.01 22.81
N GLY A 110 -30.36 37.16 23.50
CA GLY A 110 -31.43 38.17 23.59
C GLY A 110 -32.71 37.74 24.32
N ASP A 111 -33.75 38.58 24.28
CA ASP A 111 -34.92 38.53 25.19
C ASP A 111 -36.12 37.68 24.72
N ILE A 112 -36.01 36.95 23.59
CA ILE A 112 -37.16 36.31 22.93
C ILE A 112 -37.14 34.80 23.19
N TYR A 113 -37.37 34.41 24.43
CA TYR A 113 -37.53 33.01 24.78
C TYR A 113 -38.79 32.77 25.59
N ASN A 114 -39.71 32.01 24.99
CA ASN A 114 -40.92 31.54 25.66
C ASN A 114 -40.68 30.12 26.20
N PHE A 115 -39.79 29.99 27.18
CA PHE A 115 -39.59 28.73 27.88
C PHE A 115 -40.56 28.60 29.05
N PRO A 116 -41.07 27.39 29.35
CA PRO A 116 -41.75 27.13 30.61
C PRO A 116 -40.79 27.41 31.78
N GLU A 117 -41.00 28.51 32.51
CA GLU A 117 -40.12 28.98 33.59
C GLU A 117 -39.83 27.91 34.64
N ARG A 118 -40.83 27.06 34.94
CA ARG A 118 -40.71 25.96 35.91
C ARG A 118 -39.79 24.83 35.44
N GLU A 119 -39.67 24.60 34.14
CA GLU A 119 -38.78 23.57 33.58
C GLU A 119 -37.36 24.12 33.48
N PHE A 120 -37.24 25.39 33.11
CA PHE A 120 -35.97 26.10 33.05
C PHE A 120 -35.28 26.19 34.43
N THR A 121 -36.01 26.59 35.48
CA THR A 121 -35.43 26.66 36.84
C THR A 121 -35.01 25.30 37.36
N LYS A 122 -35.81 24.25 37.08
CA LYS A 122 -35.47 22.88 37.49
C LYS A 122 -34.21 22.37 36.79
N LEU A 123 -34.08 22.62 35.48
CA LEU A 123 -32.88 22.25 34.73
C LEU A 123 -31.65 23.04 35.19
N LEU A 124 -31.81 24.28 35.66
CA LEU A 124 -30.73 25.05 36.24
C LEU A 124 -30.28 24.47 37.59
N ASP A 125 -31.24 24.17 38.48
CA ASP A 125 -30.95 23.60 39.81
C ASP A 125 -30.34 22.20 39.70
N GLU A 126 -30.89 21.34 38.82
CA GLU A 126 -30.37 20.00 38.53
C GLU A 126 -28.97 20.06 37.91
N HIS A 127 -28.68 21.10 37.12
CA HIS A 127 -27.36 21.30 36.52
C HIS A 127 -26.30 21.80 37.52
N GLU A 128 -26.67 22.68 38.47
CA GLU A 128 -25.78 23.06 39.58
C GLU A 128 -25.46 21.84 40.47
N GLU A 129 -26.43 20.96 40.70
CA GLU A 129 -26.23 19.69 41.41
C GLU A 129 -25.30 18.73 40.64
N ILE A 130 -25.51 18.53 39.33
CA ILE A 130 -24.65 17.70 38.47
C ILE A 130 -23.21 18.26 38.38
N GLU A 131 -23.03 19.58 38.44
CA GLU A 131 -21.70 20.21 38.42
C GLU A 131 -20.92 19.91 39.72
N SER A 132 -21.62 19.86 40.87
CA SER A 132 -21.04 19.44 42.15
C SER A 132 -20.72 17.94 42.19
N GLU A 133 -21.58 17.08 41.67
CA GLU A 133 -21.36 15.63 41.64
C GLU A 133 -20.25 15.25 40.64
N GLN A 134 -20.16 15.89 39.48
CA GLN A 134 -19.05 15.66 38.54
C GLN A 134 -17.68 16.09 39.09
N SER A 135 -17.64 17.06 40.01
CA SER A 135 -16.39 17.44 40.70
C SER A 135 -15.95 16.40 41.74
N GLU A 136 -16.88 15.60 42.29
CA GLU A 136 -16.57 14.49 43.19
C GLU A 136 -16.26 13.19 42.40
N ASP A 137 -16.89 12.95 41.25
CA ASP A 137 -16.60 11.81 40.37
C ASP A 137 -15.22 11.90 39.67
N GLU A 138 -14.66 13.11 39.50
CA GLU A 138 -13.26 13.29 39.05
C GLU A 138 -12.23 12.72 40.04
N GLU A 139 -12.55 12.57 41.33
CA GLU A 139 -11.69 11.89 42.31
C GLU A 139 -11.86 10.35 42.34
N VAL A 140 -12.89 9.80 41.68
CA VAL A 140 -13.25 8.37 41.73
C VAL A 140 -12.97 7.63 40.40
N GLU A 141 -12.66 8.33 39.32
CA GLU A 141 -12.38 7.76 37.98
C GLU A 141 -11.00 7.04 37.83
N GLU A 142 -10.34 6.59 38.92
CA GLU A 142 -9.13 5.74 38.83
C GLU A 142 -9.43 4.24 38.64
N GLU A 143 -10.69 3.79 38.75
CA GLU A 143 -11.01 2.36 38.68
C GLU A 143 -12.19 2.02 37.76
N VAL A 144 -12.10 2.42 36.49
CA VAL A 144 -12.91 1.78 35.44
C VAL A 144 -12.19 0.50 35.00
N GLU A 145 -12.46 -0.61 35.69
CA GLU A 145 -12.07 -1.96 35.29
C GLU A 145 -12.82 -2.33 34.00
N TYR A 146 -12.28 -1.88 32.86
CA TYR A 146 -12.70 -2.39 31.57
C TYR A 146 -12.24 -3.84 31.47
N VAL A 147 -13.19 -4.76 31.57
CA VAL A 147 -13.00 -6.18 31.24
C VAL A 147 -12.26 -6.26 29.91
N GLU A 148 -11.02 -6.73 29.98
CA GLU A 148 -10.21 -7.07 28.83
C GLU A 148 -10.91 -8.25 28.16
N ASP A 149 -11.74 -7.97 27.17
CA ASP A 149 -12.33 -9.00 26.32
C ASP A 149 -11.18 -9.64 25.51
N PHE A 150 -10.61 -10.67 26.13
CA PHE A 150 -9.45 -11.46 25.71
C PHE A 150 -9.85 -12.46 24.60
N GLU A 151 -10.79 -12.11 23.74
CA GLU A 151 -11.38 -13.03 22.75
C GLU A 151 -10.67 -12.98 21.39
N ASP A 152 -9.35 -12.74 21.37
CA ASP A 152 -8.56 -12.77 20.12
C ASP A 152 -7.23 -13.55 20.28
N GLU A 153 -7.24 -14.57 21.14
CA GLU A 153 -6.22 -15.63 21.15
C GLU A 153 -6.42 -16.64 19.98
N SER A 154 -7.42 -16.41 19.13
CA SER A 154 -7.82 -17.27 18.00
C SER A 154 -6.99 -17.11 16.71
N ASP A 155 -6.03 -16.17 16.64
CA ASP A 155 -5.25 -15.91 15.40
C ASP A 155 -3.75 -16.21 15.55
N MET A 156 -3.34 -16.93 16.60
CA MET A 156 -1.94 -17.38 16.79
C MET A 156 -1.65 -18.76 16.14
N GLU A 157 -2.67 -19.52 15.73
CA GLU A 157 -2.48 -20.88 15.18
C GLU A 157 -2.01 -20.94 13.71
N ASP A 158 -2.06 -19.84 12.93
CA ASP A 158 -1.69 -19.87 11.50
C ASP A 158 -0.19 -19.57 11.22
N TYR A 159 0.64 -19.33 12.25
CA TYR A 159 2.06 -19.00 12.06
C TYR A 159 3.02 -20.21 12.22
N GLU A 160 2.55 -21.35 12.71
CA GLU A 160 3.44 -22.48 13.05
C GLU A 160 3.62 -23.53 11.93
N GLN A 161 2.94 -23.40 10.79
CA GLN A 161 3.01 -24.37 9.68
C GLN A 161 3.75 -23.83 8.44
N GLN A 162 4.86 -23.13 8.63
CA GLN A 162 5.76 -22.79 7.50
C GLN A 162 7.23 -22.74 7.94
N GLY A 163 7.70 -23.81 8.60
CA GLY A 163 9.08 -23.89 9.07
C GLY A 163 9.58 -25.32 9.28
N SER A 164 9.55 -26.18 8.25
CA SER A 164 10.20 -27.49 8.29
C SER A 164 10.40 -28.10 6.89
N ASP A 165 11.53 -27.80 6.25
CA ASP A 165 12.34 -28.73 5.43
C ASP A 165 13.58 -27.94 4.98
N SER A 166 14.60 -27.82 5.82
CA SER A 166 15.75 -28.73 5.95
C SER A 166 16.45 -29.01 4.61
N ASP A 167 17.59 -28.32 4.45
CA ASP A 167 18.64 -28.60 3.49
C ASP A 167 19.06 -30.07 3.48
N ASN A 168 19.35 -30.59 2.28
CA ASN A 168 20.35 -31.63 2.07
C ASN A 168 20.94 -31.44 0.66
N ASP A 169 22.13 -30.85 0.62
CA ASP A 169 23.12 -31.03 -0.45
C ASP A 169 23.55 -32.50 -0.49
N ASP A 170 23.70 -33.10 -1.67
CA ASP A 170 25.01 -33.61 -2.12
C ASP A 170 25.02 -34.09 -3.59
N ASP A 171 26.22 -34.00 -4.15
CA ASP A 171 26.64 -34.10 -5.55
C ASP A 171 26.67 -35.53 -6.17
N ASP A 172 26.75 -35.51 -7.50
CA ASP A 172 27.69 -36.28 -8.37
C ASP A 172 27.25 -37.45 -9.29
N GLU A 173 27.81 -37.33 -10.51
CA GLU A 173 28.24 -38.27 -11.56
C GLU A 173 27.34 -39.31 -12.29
N SER A 174 27.19 -39.05 -13.60
CA SER A 174 27.47 -39.89 -14.79
C SER A 174 27.14 -41.40 -14.84
N SER A 175 26.42 -41.78 -15.91
CA SER A 175 26.72 -42.90 -16.86
C SER A 175 25.60 -43.94 -17.09
N SER A 176 25.26 -44.08 -18.39
CA SER A 176 24.80 -45.25 -19.16
C SER A 176 23.52 -46.06 -18.82
N ASP A 177 22.78 -46.26 -19.92
CA ASP A 177 22.12 -47.49 -20.40
C ASP A 177 20.80 -48.04 -19.78
N GLU A 178 19.88 -48.24 -20.73
CA GLU A 178 18.75 -49.17 -20.85
C GLU A 178 17.88 -49.61 -19.65
N ASP A 179 16.61 -49.20 -19.79
CA ASP A 179 15.38 -50.02 -19.74
C ASP A 179 14.71 -50.38 -18.38
N GLN A 180 13.37 -50.30 -18.38
CA GLN A 180 12.36 -50.58 -17.33
C GLN A 180 11.93 -49.45 -16.35
N PRO A 181 10.77 -49.58 -15.67
CA PRO A 181 9.42 -49.35 -16.18
C PRO A 181 8.79 -48.06 -15.61
N LYS A 182 7.89 -47.43 -16.39
CA LYS A 182 7.26 -46.13 -16.08
C LYS A 182 6.46 -46.14 -14.75
N ARG A 183 7.02 -45.55 -13.69
CA ARG A 183 6.28 -45.18 -12.47
C ARG A 183 5.26 -44.08 -12.80
N LYS A 184 3.98 -44.32 -12.50
CA LYS A 184 2.89 -43.33 -12.68
C LYS A 184 3.16 -42.11 -11.79
N LYS A 185 3.38 -40.94 -12.39
CA LYS A 185 3.47 -39.66 -11.68
C LYS A 185 2.12 -39.37 -10.98
N PRO A 186 2.11 -38.82 -9.75
CA PRO A 186 0.87 -38.41 -9.09
C PRO A 186 0.19 -37.31 -9.92
N LYS A 187 -1.12 -37.43 -10.14
CA LYS A 187 -1.92 -36.39 -10.80
C LYS A 187 -1.91 -35.13 -9.91
N ARG A 188 -1.27 -34.07 -10.41
CA ARG A 188 -1.32 -32.74 -9.76
C ARG A 188 -2.76 -32.24 -9.78
N GLN A 189 -3.31 -31.88 -8.62
CA GLN A 189 -4.62 -31.24 -8.54
C GLN A 189 -4.52 -29.83 -9.15
N PRO A 190 -5.58 -29.33 -9.81
CA PRO A 190 -5.55 -28.01 -10.42
C PRO A 190 -5.45 -26.93 -9.33
N THR A 191 -4.35 -26.18 -9.34
CA THR A 191 -4.20 -24.97 -8.52
C THR A 191 -5.23 -23.94 -8.97
N GLN A 192 -5.92 -23.31 -8.02
CA GLN A 192 -6.85 -22.21 -8.32
C GLN A 192 -6.12 -21.13 -9.13
N LYS A 193 -6.60 -20.87 -10.35
CA LYS A 193 -6.07 -19.78 -11.18
C LYS A 193 -6.52 -18.47 -10.53
N GLY A 194 -5.56 -17.59 -10.24
CA GLY A 194 -5.85 -16.24 -9.78
C GLY A 194 -6.73 -15.46 -10.77
N PRO A 195 -7.30 -14.32 -10.34
CA PRO A 195 -8.29 -13.58 -11.11
C PRO A 195 -7.77 -13.24 -12.51
N TYR A 196 -8.53 -13.68 -13.52
CA TYR A 196 -8.27 -13.39 -14.93
C TYR A 196 -8.71 -11.95 -15.22
N VAL A 197 -7.78 -11.11 -15.66
CA VAL A 197 -8.06 -9.73 -16.06
C VAL A 197 -8.04 -9.66 -17.58
N GLU A 198 -9.20 -9.51 -18.20
CA GLU A 198 -9.33 -9.19 -19.62
C GLU A 198 -8.88 -7.75 -19.83
N ILE A 199 -7.85 -7.56 -20.65
CA ILE A 199 -7.39 -6.25 -21.08
C ILE A 199 -7.96 -6.06 -22.48
N GLU A 200 -9.05 -5.30 -22.58
CA GLU A 200 -9.53 -4.81 -23.86
C GLU A 200 -8.54 -3.76 -24.38
N TYR A 201 -8.04 -3.98 -25.60
CA TYR A 201 -7.23 -2.99 -26.30
C TYR A 201 -8.15 -2.13 -27.15
N GLU A 202 -8.38 -0.88 -26.74
CA GLU A 202 -8.95 0.14 -27.61
C GLU A 202 -8.05 0.28 -28.86
N HIS A 203 -8.56 -0.20 -30.00
CA HIS A 203 -7.98 0.13 -31.29
C HIS A 203 -8.41 1.55 -31.64
N GLU A 204 -7.51 2.53 -31.46
CA GLU A 204 -7.68 3.86 -32.06
C GLU A 204 -7.74 3.68 -33.58
N GLN A 205 -8.95 3.72 -34.15
CA GLN A 205 -9.11 3.89 -35.59
C GLN A 205 -8.72 5.32 -35.93
N GLU A 206 -7.59 5.49 -36.61
CA GLU A 206 -7.22 6.76 -37.21
C GLU A 206 -8.33 7.16 -38.18
N SER A 207 -9.09 8.21 -37.83
CA SER A 207 -10.04 8.81 -38.75
C SER A 207 -9.25 9.42 -39.91
N ALA A 208 -9.41 8.82 -41.08
CA ALA A 208 -8.87 9.36 -42.31
C ALA A 208 -9.51 10.72 -42.59
N THR A 209 -8.76 11.80 -42.36
CA THR A 209 -9.09 13.11 -42.90
C THR A 209 -8.81 13.09 -44.40
N SER A 210 -9.87 13.18 -45.20
CA SER A 210 -9.80 13.54 -46.62
C SER A 210 -10.43 14.91 -46.84
#